data_AF-A0AAJ1XYN3-F1
#
_entry.id   AF-A0AAJ1XYN3-F1
#
_cell.length_a   1.000
_cell.length_b   1.000
_cell.length_c   1.000
_cell.angle_alpha   90.00
_cell.angle_beta   90.00
_cell.angle_gamma   90.00
#
_symmetry.space_group_name_H-M   'P 1'
#
loop_
_entity.id
_entity.type
_entity.pdbx_description
1 polymer ?
#
loop_
_entity_poly.entity_id
_entity_poly.type
_entity_poly.pdbx_seq_one_letter_code
_entity_poly.pdbx_strand_id
1 'polypeptide(L)'
;KKREELVDKWIRFGNEYVKEEKDIIFDIDKYTKQIDEVIGKSYVPQVPLYILIILQSIDSGRDLSDFNSQSNGYYYELLIKQLINDVGINNNEMALLHNYLSYFGYKVFSNNEKSLSYSEWHGFHENYLEKYELDSQTMSFEYYKKRLIKSRIIKEFSEGRYTFTYNYALYFFVAQYLSNNISEDLIKNIIVNLIQKINVEINANVLIFLTHLSKDEFILNTVVEVSNKLLADFPELRMEDDIIELNQLMTELPTLVFENTNVSDNRSNYNRVRDSNDNEEKHFIETAENGKSEISEETDTESSLTEKNEILVEMDKAQKISEVIGQILKNYSGSIIKETKRDLLESAYSVTLRAGSNLINIVKSEKDELVYFISEKIVEDGVIEPSNQREVEAAAKRILFKFVEMICFSIIHKSIKDTGSSSLKITYKNLITTDLSMIKKLIISGSYLETMYIDPSTSYIHEVFQETEKNLMSRSILQQMAAKYMYLFELSPQERQKIASRFEIRYDPIVKARLDHKR
;
A
#
# COMPACT_ATOMS: atom_id res chain seq x y z
N LYS A 1 16.76 1.86 -1.50
CA LYS A 1 18.02 2.43 -0.99
C LYS A 1 18.20 3.91 -1.34
N LYS A 2 17.98 4.32 -2.61
CA LYS A 2 18.32 5.68 -3.08
C LYS A 2 17.19 6.73 -2.97
N ARG A 3 15.97 6.37 -2.53
CA ARG A 3 14.81 7.28 -2.53
C ARG A 3 14.82 8.24 -1.37
N GLU A 4 14.75 7.71 -0.14
CA GLU A 4 14.78 8.55 1.05
C GLU A 4 16.13 9.25 1.21
N GLU A 5 17.23 8.64 0.77
CA GLU A 5 18.53 9.33 0.64
C GLU A 5 18.49 10.50 -0.35
N LEU A 6 17.71 10.40 -1.44
CA LEU A 6 17.53 11.49 -2.40
C LEU A 6 16.64 12.59 -1.82
N VAL A 7 15.58 12.23 -1.09
CA VAL A 7 14.69 13.17 -0.39
C VAL A 7 15.44 13.89 0.74
N ASP A 8 16.19 13.16 1.55
CA ASP A 8 17.05 13.70 2.62
C ASP A 8 18.07 14.67 2.05
N LYS A 9 18.81 14.27 1.00
CA LYS A 9 19.74 15.17 0.30
C LYS A 9 19.04 16.40 -0.27
N TRP A 10 17.86 16.24 -0.86
CA TRP A 10 17.08 17.34 -1.42
C TRP A 10 16.64 18.35 -0.35
N ILE A 11 16.10 17.88 0.78
CA ILE A 11 15.60 18.75 1.85
C ILE A 11 16.74 19.41 2.60
N ARG A 12 17.84 18.69 2.86
CA ARG A 12 19.04 19.24 3.49
C ARG A 12 19.71 20.29 2.60
N PHE A 13 19.62 20.12 1.28
CA PHE A 13 20.09 21.11 0.31
C PHE A 13 19.32 22.43 0.46
N GLY A 14 19.90 23.38 1.20
CA GLY A 14 19.34 24.71 1.44
C GLY A 14 18.73 24.95 2.83
N ASN A 15 18.46 23.90 3.62
CA ASN A 15 17.86 24.02 4.97
C ASN A 15 18.79 23.60 6.14
N GLU A 16 19.98 23.06 5.87
CA GLU A 16 20.93 22.54 6.89
C GLU A 16 21.29 23.53 8.00
N TYR A 17 21.17 24.83 7.76
CA TYR A 17 21.51 25.89 8.73
C TYR A 17 20.31 26.71 9.20
N VAL A 18 19.08 26.34 8.81
CA VAL A 18 17.87 27.16 8.99
C VAL A 18 16.81 26.48 9.88
N LYS A 19 16.75 25.15 9.91
CA LYS A 19 15.73 24.38 10.66
C LYS A 19 16.36 23.51 11.74
N GLU A 20 15.61 23.24 12.81
CA GLU A 20 15.99 22.22 13.79
C GLU A 20 15.89 20.81 13.18
N GLU A 21 16.74 19.88 13.65
CA GLU A 21 16.78 18.50 13.10
C GLU A 21 15.42 17.80 13.19
N LYS A 22 14.62 18.10 14.23
CA LYS A 22 13.25 17.59 14.37
C LYS A 22 12.33 18.00 13.22
N ASP A 23 12.42 19.25 12.77
CA ASP A 23 11.61 19.79 11.67
C ASP A 23 12.09 19.24 10.32
N ILE A 24 13.41 19.08 10.15
CA ILE A 24 14.00 18.45 8.95
C ILE A 24 13.51 17.01 8.84
N ILE A 25 13.55 16.24 9.93
CA ILE A 25 13.07 14.85 9.97
C ILE A 25 11.58 14.78 9.64
N PHE A 26 10.77 15.68 10.19
CA PHE A 26 9.34 15.75 9.88
C PHE A 26 9.08 16.06 8.40
N ASP A 27 9.84 16.97 7.80
CA ASP A 27 9.75 17.28 6.38
C ASP A 27 10.19 16.11 5.51
N ILE A 28 11.27 15.40 5.87
CA ILE A 28 11.71 14.18 5.17
C ILE A 28 10.62 13.12 5.20
N ASP A 29 10.02 12.88 6.36
CA ASP A 29 8.90 11.95 6.51
C ASP A 29 7.71 12.35 5.65
N LYS A 30 7.34 13.63 5.70
CA LYS A 30 6.23 14.17 4.92
C LYS A 30 6.45 14.02 3.42
N TYR A 31 7.64 14.39 2.93
CA TYR A 31 7.97 14.31 1.51
C TYR A 31 8.12 12.87 1.04
N THR A 32 8.77 12.02 1.85
CA THR A 32 8.90 10.59 1.57
C THR A 32 7.53 9.93 1.51
N LYS A 33 6.64 10.25 2.46
CA LYS A 33 5.27 9.74 2.44
C LYS A 33 4.48 10.24 1.24
N GLN A 34 4.60 11.52 0.87
CA GLN A 34 3.96 12.03 -0.35
C GLN A 34 4.50 11.33 -1.60
N ILE A 35 5.80 11.08 -1.67
CA ILE A 35 6.42 10.34 -2.76
C ILE A 35 5.95 8.88 -2.78
N ASP A 36 5.85 8.23 -1.62
CA ASP A 36 5.36 6.86 -1.50
C ASP A 36 3.86 6.75 -1.84
N GLU A 37 3.07 7.76 -1.48
CA GLU A 37 1.66 7.90 -1.87
C GLU A 37 1.54 8.11 -3.40
N VAL A 38 2.37 8.98 -4.00
CA VAL A 38 2.37 9.27 -5.45
C VAL A 38 2.84 8.07 -6.28
N ILE A 39 3.90 7.40 -5.83
CA ILE A 39 4.51 6.30 -6.57
C ILE A 39 3.70 5.01 -6.41
N GLY A 40 3.11 4.79 -5.22
CA GLY A 40 2.49 3.53 -4.84
C GLY A 40 3.44 2.33 -5.04
N LYS A 41 3.06 1.14 -4.58
CA LYS A 41 3.96 -0.01 -4.68
C LYS A 41 4.19 -0.52 -6.12
N SER A 42 3.47 -0.03 -7.14
CA SER A 42 3.48 -0.66 -8.47
C SER A 42 3.31 0.28 -9.68
N TYR A 43 3.28 1.61 -9.53
CA TYR A 43 2.61 2.44 -10.55
C TYR A 43 3.50 3.43 -11.31
N VAL A 44 4.57 3.94 -10.69
CA VAL A 44 5.55 4.83 -11.34
C VAL A 44 6.89 4.10 -11.49
N PRO A 45 7.57 4.21 -12.66
CA PRO A 45 8.95 3.78 -12.76
C PRO A 45 9.80 4.38 -11.64
N GLN A 46 10.53 3.54 -10.90
CA GLN A 46 11.39 3.96 -9.79
C GLN A 46 12.66 4.71 -10.25
N VAL A 47 12.59 5.44 -11.38
CA VAL A 47 13.74 6.12 -11.97
C VAL A 47 13.95 7.45 -11.23
N PRO A 48 15.18 7.77 -10.79
CA PRO A 48 15.49 8.98 -10.03
C PRO A 48 14.97 10.28 -10.65
N LEU A 49 14.92 10.36 -11.99
CA LEU A 49 14.41 11.53 -12.71
C LEU A 49 12.95 11.86 -12.35
N TYR A 50 12.09 10.84 -12.21
CA TYR A 50 10.67 11.07 -11.88
C TYR A 50 10.49 11.53 -10.44
N ILE A 51 11.30 10.98 -9.51
CA ILE A 51 11.32 11.42 -8.11
C ILE A 51 11.77 12.88 -8.04
N LEU A 52 12.78 13.28 -8.83
CA LEU A 52 13.24 14.65 -8.90
C LEU A 52 12.19 15.62 -9.47
N ILE A 53 11.41 15.21 -10.48
CA ILE A 53 10.30 16.04 -11.02
C ILE A 53 9.22 16.26 -9.96
N ILE A 54 8.90 15.23 -9.17
CA ILE A 54 7.96 15.33 -8.04
C ILE A 54 8.52 16.28 -6.98
N LEU A 55 9.77 16.07 -6.55
CA LEU A 55 10.46 16.91 -5.56
C LEU A 55 10.53 18.38 -5.98
N GLN A 56 10.94 18.65 -7.21
CA GLN A 56 11.01 20.01 -7.77
C GLN A 56 9.62 20.66 -7.81
N SER A 57 8.57 19.90 -8.12
CA SER A 57 7.19 20.41 -8.13
C SER A 57 6.71 20.82 -6.73
N ILE A 58 7.10 20.07 -5.70
CA ILE A 58 6.80 20.37 -4.29
C ILE A 58 7.55 21.64 -3.85
N ASP A 59 8.83 21.78 -4.24
CA ASP A 59 9.71 22.87 -3.80
C ASP A 59 9.46 24.22 -4.52
N SER A 60 8.88 24.18 -5.73
CA SER A 60 8.62 25.38 -6.56
C SER A 60 7.51 26.30 -6.02
N GLY A 61 6.92 26.03 -4.86
CA GLY A 61 5.96 26.92 -4.20
C GLY A 61 4.67 27.21 -4.99
N ARG A 62 4.31 26.37 -5.96
CA ARG A 62 2.96 26.39 -6.54
C ARG A 62 1.97 26.06 -5.42
N ASP A 63 1.00 26.94 -5.20
CA ASP A 63 0.12 26.89 -4.03
C ASP A 63 -0.46 25.49 -3.82
N LEU A 64 -0.31 24.97 -2.59
CA LEU A 64 -0.90 23.70 -2.16
C LEU A 64 -2.42 23.66 -2.33
N SER A 65 -3.10 24.79 -2.53
CA SER A 65 -4.52 24.84 -2.88
C SER A 65 -4.82 24.38 -4.32
N ASP A 66 -3.87 24.49 -5.25
CA ASP A 66 -4.00 23.88 -6.59
C ASP A 66 -3.68 22.37 -6.54
N PHE A 67 -2.82 21.94 -5.60
CA PHE A 67 -2.51 20.53 -5.35
C PHE A 67 -3.56 19.80 -4.49
N ASN A 68 -4.24 20.50 -3.58
CA ASN A 68 -5.25 19.92 -2.69
C ASN A 68 -6.56 19.54 -3.40
N SER A 69 -6.74 19.96 -4.66
CA SER A 69 -7.90 19.59 -5.48
C SER A 69 -7.65 18.41 -6.44
N GLN A 70 -6.41 17.98 -6.66
CA GLN A 70 -6.07 16.97 -7.67
C GLN A 70 -4.93 16.04 -7.21
N SER A 71 -5.34 14.93 -6.61
CA SER A 71 -4.72 13.60 -6.50
C SER A 71 -3.54 13.25 -7.42
N ASN A 72 -2.81 12.19 -7.03
CA ASN A 72 -1.78 11.44 -7.78
C ASN A 72 -1.99 11.34 -9.30
N GLY A 73 -3.24 11.26 -9.78
CA GLY A 73 -3.57 11.24 -11.20
C GLY A 73 -3.12 12.47 -11.98
N TYR A 74 -2.91 13.63 -11.35
CA TYR A 74 -2.32 14.81 -12.02
C TYR A 74 -0.88 14.57 -12.47
N TYR A 75 -0.05 13.89 -11.66
CA TYR A 75 1.32 13.55 -12.07
C TYR A 75 1.32 12.59 -13.24
N TYR A 76 0.42 11.61 -13.26
CA TYR A 76 0.25 10.72 -14.41
C TYR A 76 -0.24 11.47 -15.63
N GLU A 77 -1.22 12.37 -15.48
CA GLU A 77 -1.66 13.22 -16.59
C GLU A 77 -0.52 14.05 -17.16
N LEU A 78 0.39 14.57 -16.33
CA LEU A 78 1.59 15.28 -16.81
C LEU A 78 2.52 14.36 -17.61
N LEU A 79 2.80 13.15 -17.11
CA LEU A 79 3.62 12.15 -17.81
C LEU A 79 2.98 11.73 -19.14
N ILE A 80 1.67 11.48 -19.15
CA ILE A 80 0.90 11.12 -20.34
C ILE A 80 0.86 12.29 -21.32
N LYS A 81 0.64 13.53 -20.86
CA LYS A 81 0.69 14.74 -21.70
C LYS A 81 2.08 14.90 -22.33
N GLN A 82 3.15 14.66 -21.58
CA GLN A 82 4.51 14.70 -22.12
C GLN A 82 4.73 13.63 -23.19
N LEU A 83 4.32 12.39 -22.94
CA LEU A 83 4.39 11.31 -23.93
C LEU A 83 3.66 11.67 -25.23
N ILE A 84 2.45 12.23 -25.11
CA ILE A 84 1.64 12.67 -26.26
C ILE A 84 2.32 13.84 -26.99
N ASN A 85 2.89 14.81 -26.26
CA ASN A 85 3.65 15.92 -26.86
C ASN A 85 4.85 15.42 -27.67
N ASP A 86 5.55 14.38 -27.19
CA ASP A 86 6.70 13.79 -27.87
C ASP A 86 6.34 13.10 -29.21
N VAL A 87 5.05 12.85 -29.48
CA VAL A 87 4.56 12.36 -30.78
C VAL A 87 4.70 13.43 -31.88
N GLY A 88 4.75 14.72 -31.50
CA GLY A 88 4.95 15.83 -32.43
C GLY A 88 3.76 16.06 -33.38
N ILE A 89 2.54 15.93 -32.85
CA ILE A 89 1.27 16.12 -33.57
C ILE A 89 0.73 17.54 -33.33
N ASN A 90 -0.07 18.06 -34.26
CA ASN A 90 -0.69 19.39 -34.13
C ASN A 90 -1.60 19.45 -32.89
N ASN A 91 -1.64 20.58 -32.19
CA ASN A 91 -2.48 20.77 -30.99
C ASN A 91 -3.97 20.44 -31.24
N ASN A 92 -4.48 20.67 -32.44
CA ASN A 92 -5.87 20.38 -32.81
C ASN A 92 -6.17 18.87 -32.93
N GLU A 93 -5.15 18.03 -33.12
CA GLU A 93 -5.25 16.57 -33.25
C GLU A 93 -4.94 15.85 -31.92
N MET A 94 -4.55 16.58 -30.87
CA MET A 94 -4.19 15.98 -29.57
C MET A 94 -5.37 15.30 -28.90
N ALA A 95 -6.56 15.92 -28.95
CA ALA A 95 -7.79 15.32 -28.42
C ALA A 95 -8.16 14.03 -29.18
N LEU A 96 -7.99 14.05 -30.52
CA LEU A 96 -8.21 12.88 -31.36
C LEU A 96 -7.25 11.75 -30.99
N LEU A 97 -5.95 12.05 -30.85
CA LEU A 97 -4.96 11.06 -30.46
C LEU A 97 -5.26 10.49 -29.07
N HIS A 98 -5.66 11.33 -28.12
CA HIS A 98 -6.00 10.92 -26.77
C HIS A 98 -7.18 9.92 -26.76
N ASN A 99 -8.22 10.18 -27.56
CA ASN A 99 -9.34 9.26 -27.70
C ASN A 99 -8.93 7.98 -28.46
N TYR A 100 -8.09 8.08 -29.49
CA TYR A 100 -7.60 6.90 -30.19
C TYR A 100 -6.80 5.97 -29.27
N LEU A 101 -5.94 6.53 -28.42
CA LEU A 101 -5.14 5.76 -27.46
C LEU A 101 -6.00 5.11 -26.36
N SER A 102 -7.09 5.74 -25.93
CA SER A 102 -8.03 5.12 -24.96
C SER A 102 -8.70 3.88 -25.55
N TYR A 103 -9.18 3.97 -26.77
CA TYR A 103 -9.77 2.85 -27.52
C TYR A 103 -8.75 1.75 -27.82
N PHE A 104 -7.53 2.12 -28.22
CA PHE A 104 -6.44 1.18 -28.42
C PHE A 104 -6.08 0.44 -27.11
N GLY A 105 -5.96 1.17 -26.00
CA GLY A 105 -5.73 0.60 -24.68
C GLY A 105 -6.79 -0.40 -24.26
N TYR A 106 -8.07 -0.08 -24.46
CA TYR A 106 -9.16 -1.02 -24.19
C TYR A 106 -9.08 -2.28 -25.07
N LYS A 107 -8.74 -2.14 -26.36
CA LYS A 107 -8.58 -3.29 -27.26
C LYS A 107 -7.41 -4.19 -26.84
N VAL A 108 -6.29 -3.60 -26.42
CA VAL A 108 -5.14 -4.32 -25.84
C VAL A 108 -5.54 -5.03 -24.54
N PHE A 109 -6.28 -4.35 -23.64
CA PHE A 109 -6.75 -4.92 -22.38
C PHE A 109 -7.72 -6.09 -22.58
N SER A 110 -8.60 -5.99 -23.57
CA SER A 110 -9.59 -7.04 -23.88
C SER A 110 -8.99 -8.23 -24.62
N ASN A 111 -7.79 -8.09 -25.18
CA ASN A 111 -7.09 -9.21 -25.81
C ASN A 111 -6.42 -10.08 -24.74
N ASN A 112 -6.38 -11.40 -24.96
CA ASN A 112 -5.74 -12.34 -24.05
C ASN A 112 -4.23 -12.08 -23.95
N GLU A 113 -3.58 -11.78 -25.07
CA GLU A 113 -2.12 -11.61 -25.15
C GLU A 113 -1.63 -10.21 -24.75
N LYS A 114 -2.52 -9.33 -24.27
CA LYS A 114 -2.24 -7.93 -23.87
C LYS A 114 -1.38 -7.17 -24.88
N SER A 115 -1.55 -7.50 -26.15
CA SER A 115 -0.88 -6.92 -27.31
C SER A 115 -1.73 -7.16 -28.55
N LEU A 116 -1.44 -6.46 -29.65
CA LEU A 116 -2.13 -6.64 -30.93
C LEU A 116 -1.13 -6.96 -32.03
N SER A 117 -1.42 -7.93 -32.88
CA SER A 117 -0.73 -8.11 -34.16
C SER A 117 -0.96 -6.93 -35.09
N TYR A 118 -0.16 -6.82 -36.16
CA TYR A 118 -0.36 -5.80 -37.18
C TYR A 118 -1.78 -5.81 -37.77
N SER A 119 -2.31 -6.99 -38.10
CA SER A 119 -3.65 -7.14 -38.68
C SER A 119 -4.76 -6.73 -37.70
N GLU A 120 -4.62 -7.08 -36.42
CA GLU A 120 -5.56 -6.65 -35.38
C GLU A 120 -5.52 -5.14 -35.15
N TRP A 121 -4.33 -4.54 -35.15
CA TRP A 121 -4.19 -3.10 -35.01
C TRP A 121 -4.76 -2.36 -36.23
N HIS A 122 -4.48 -2.85 -37.44
CA HIS A 122 -5.04 -2.28 -38.67
C HIS A 122 -6.58 -2.38 -38.68
N GLY A 123 -7.14 -3.54 -38.36
CA GLY A 123 -8.59 -3.73 -38.30
C GLY A 123 -9.24 -2.88 -37.19
N PHE A 124 -8.58 -2.70 -36.05
CA PHE A 124 -9.00 -1.73 -35.04
C PHE A 124 -9.04 -0.30 -35.59
N HIS A 125 -7.98 0.10 -36.30
CA HIS A 125 -7.87 1.44 -36.87
C HIS A 125 -8.99 1.73 -37.85
N GLU A 126 -9.28 0.81 -38.79
CA GLU A 126 -10.38 0.94 -39.74
C GLU A 126 -11.74 1.08 -39.05
N ASN A 127 -12.02 0.22 -38.06
CA ASN A 127 -13.25 0.30 -37.27
C ASN A 127 -13.37 1.63 -36.50
N TYR A 128 -12.24 2.17 -36.00
CA TYR A 128 -12.24 3.46 -35.31
C TYR A 128 -12.54 4.62 -36.28
N LEU A 129 -11.96 4.60 -37.48
CA LEU A 129 -12.25 5.60 -38.51
C LEU A 129 -13.72 5.59 -38.90
N GLU A 130 -14.29 4.41 -39.12
CA GLU A 130 -15.72 4.25 -39.45
C GLU A 130 -16.61 4.76 -38.32
N LYS A 131 -16.33 4.38 -37.06
CA LYS A 131 -17.13 4.79 -35.89
C LYS A 131 -17.21 6.31 -35.70
N TYR A 132 -16.15 7.04 -36.05
CA TYR A 132 -16.03 8.48 -35.83
C TYR A 132 -16.14 9.31 -37.12
N GLU A 133 -16.51 8.68 -38.24
CA GLU A 133 -16.63 9.31 -39.56
C GLU A 133 -15.35 10.07 -39.98
N LEU A 134 -14.19 9.46 -39.72
CA LEU A 134 -12.89 10.02 -40.06
C LEU A 134 -12.38 9.43 -41.37
N ASP A 135 -11.74 10.25 -42.20
CA ASP A 135 -11.08 9.75 -43.41
C ASP A 135 -9.62 9.33 -43.14
N SER A 136 -9.09 8.50 -44.04
CA SER A 136 -7.70 8.05 -43.99
C SER A 136 -6.68 9.17 -44.27
N GLN A 137 -7.13 10.34 -44.74
CA GLN A 137 -6.28 11.52 -44.95
C GLN A 137 -6.06 12.28 -43.62
N THR A 138 -7.04 12.26 -42.74
CA THR A 138 -7.03 12.85 -41.40
C THR A 138 -6.18 12.01 -40.46
N MET A 139 -6.28 10.68 -40.54
CA MET A 139 -5.52 9.78 -39.68
C MET A 139 -4.98 8.58 -40.45
N SER A 140 -3.83 8.74 -41.12
CA SER A 140 -3.18 7.64 -41.83
C SER A 140 -2.55 6.64 -40.84
N PHE A 141 -2.90 5.36 -40.97
CA PHE A 141 -2.39 4.28 -40.12
C PHE A 141 -0.86 4.24 -40.03
N GLU A 142 -0.17 4.14 -41.17
CA GLU A 142 1.30 4.02 -41.20
C GLU A 142 2.01 5.26 -40.64
N TYR A 143 1.43 6.44 -40.85
CA TYR A 143 1.95 7.68 -40.29
C TYR A 143 1.86 7.70 -38.76
N TYR A 144 0.68 7.39 -38.21
CA TYR A 144 0.45 7.36 -36.76
C TYR A 144 1.23 6.23 -36.09
N LYS A 145 1.21 5.02 -36.66
CA LYS A 145 2.00 3.88 -36.18
C LYS A 145 3.47 4.24 -36.01
N LYS A 146 4.10 4.79 -37.06
CA LYS A 146 5.52 5.18 -37.03
C LYS A 146 5.81 6.23 -35.96
N ARG A 147 4.92 7.20 -35.76
CA ARG A 147 5.10 8.25 -34.74
C ARG A 147 4.93 7.71 -33.33
N LEU A 148 3.93 6.87 -33.08
CA LEU A 148 3.69 6.25 -31.77
C LEU A 148 4.84 5.33 -31.34
N ILE A 149 5.48 4.65 -32.30
CA ILE A 149 6.68 3.86 -32.05
C ILE A 149 7.89 4.78 -31.79
N LYS A 150 8.07 5.82 -32.61
CA LYS A 150 9.19 6.76 -32.47
C LYS A 150 9.15 7.53 -31.13
N SER A 151 7.97 7.93 -30.67
CA SER A 151 7.77 8.60 -29.38
C SER A 151 7.82 7.65 -28.18
N ARG A 152 7.99 6.34 -28.41
CA ARG A 152 7.98 5.30 -27.39
C ARG A 152 6.68 5.23 -26.59
N ILE A 153 5.54 5.66 -27.13
CA ILE A 153 4.23 5.36 -26.50
C ILE A 153 3.89 3.89 -26.73
N ILE A 154 4.10 3.42 -27.96
CA ILE A 154 3.86 2.02 -28.37
C ILE A 154 5.22 1.39 -28.68
N LYS A 155 5.40 0.13 -28.28
CA LYS A 155 6.54 -0.70 -28.66
C LYS A 155 6.11 -1.84 -29.56
N GLU A 156 7.03 -2.28 -30.39
CA GLU A 156 6.92 -3.49 -31.20
C GLU A 156 7.83 -4.57 -30.57
N PHE A 157 7.26 -5.75 -30.31
CA PHE A 157 8.03 -6.93 -29.91
C PHE A 157 8.58 -7.67 -31.13
N SER A 158 9.51 -8.60 -30.89
CA SER A 158 10.22 -9.38 -31.92
C SER A 158 9.35 -10.24 -32.85
N GLU A 159 8.03 -10.27 -32.66
CA GLU A 159 7.06 -11.05 -33.44
C GLU A 159 5.97 -10.19 -34.11
N GLY A 160 6.19 -8.88 -34.29
CA GLY A 160 5.21 -8.01 -34.95
C GLY A 160 3.95 -7.75 -34.12
N ARG A 161 4.09 -7.82 -32.78
CA ARG A 161 3.05 -7.48 -31.80
C ARG A 161 3.30 -6.12 -31.19
N TYR A 162 2.23 -5.37 -30.98
CA TYR A 162 2.24 -3.97 -30.55
C TYR A 162 1.50 -3.82 -29.23
N THR A 163 2.11 -3.11 -28.28
CA THR A 163 1.50 -2.75 -26.99
C THR A 163 2.11 -1.44 -26.47
N PHE A 164 1.62 -0.91 -25.35
CA PHE A 164 2.23 0.26 -24.74
C PHE A 164 3.63 -0.04 -24.24
N THR A 165 4.57 0.89 -24.46
CA THR A 165 5.92 0.78 -23.91
C THR A 165 5.91 0.78 -22.39
N TYR A 166 5.02 1.59 -21.79
CA TYR A 166 4.90 1.76 -20.36
C TYR A 166 3.54 1.26 -19.85
N ASN A 167 3.55 0.38 -18.84
CA ASN A 167 2.34 -0.20 -18.26
C ASN A 167 1.38 0.86 -17.70
N TYR A 168 1.89 1.91 -17.04
CA TYR A 168 1.03 2.99 -16.52
C TYR A 168 0.24 3.70 -17.63
N ALA A 169 0.80 3.81 -18.84
CA ALA A 169 0.09 4.40 -19.97
C ALA A 169 -1.06 3.50 -20.41
N LEU A 170 -0.84 2.19 -20.50
CA LEU A 170 -1.91 1.22 -20.74
C LEU A 170 -3.01 1.35 -19.68
N TYR A 171 -2.66 1.31 -18.40
CA TYR A 171 -3.63 1.36 -17.30
C TYR A 171 -4.46 2.65 -17.33
N PHE A 172 -3.81 3.79 -17.56
CA PHE A 172 -4.47 5.09 -17.68
C PHE A 172 -5.45 5.14 -18.86
N PHE A 173 -5.03 4.71 -20.05
CA PHE A 173 -5.88 4.76 -21.24
C PHE A 173 -7.05 3.77 -21.18
N VAL A 174 -6.86 2.60 -20.56
CA VAL A 174 -7.96 1.66 -20.26
C VAL A 174 -8.95 2.31 -19.30
N ALA A 175 -8.48 2.88 -18.19
CA ALA A 175 -9.33 3.56 -17.23
C ALA A 175 -10.09 4.73 -17.88
N GLN A 176 -9.45 5.47 -18.77
CA GLN A 176 -10.12 6.55 -19.49
C GLN A 176 -11.22 6.03 -20.42
N TYR A 177 -10.99 4.93 -21.12
CA TYR A 177 -12.03 4.31 -21.94
C TYR A 177 -13.23 3.89 -21.08
N LEU A 178 -12.99 3.23 -19.93
CA LEU A 178 -14.06 2.82 -19.02
C LEU A 178 -14.81 4.04 -18.45
N SER A 179 -14.09 5.10 -18.07
CA SER A 179 -14.65 6.35 -17.57
C SER A 179 -15.56 7.03 -18.59
N ASN A 180 -15.11 7.14 -19.84
CA ASN A 180 -15.85 7.84 -20.90
C ASN A 180 -17.14 7.10 -21.33
N ASN A 181 -17.20 5.78 -21.13
CA ASN A 181 -18.31 4.93 -21.56
C ASN A 181 -19.08 4.32 -20.37
N ILE A 182 -18.91 4.84 -19.15
CA ILE A 182 -19.48 4.26 -17.91
C ILE A 182 -21.01 4.16 -17.89
N SER A 183 -21.68 4.98 -18.70
CA SER A 183 -23.14 4.95 -18.85
C SER A 183 -23.67 3.65 -19.46
N GLU A 184 -22.83 2.88 -20.17
CA GLU A 184 -23.21 1.62 -20.80
C GLU A 184 -23.17 0.45 -19.81
N ASP A 185 -24.23 -0.37 -19.76
CA ASP A 185 -24.32 -1.52 -18.84
C ASP A 185 -23.20 -2.55 -19.08
N LEU A 186 -22.75 -2.70 -20.33
CA LEU A 186 -21.61 -3.56 -20.68
C LEU A 186 -20.32 -3.09 -19.97
N ILE A 187 -20.09 -1.78 -19.94
CA ILE A 187 -18.90 -1.19 -19.30
C ILE A 187 -19.00 -1.32 -17.78
N LYS A 188 -20.19 -1.12 -17.20
CA LYS A 188 -20.43 -1.38 -15.77
C LYS A 188 -20.11 -2.83 -15.39
N ASN A 189 -20.51 -3.80 -16.20
CA ASN A 189 -20.20 -5.21 -15.98
C ASN A 189 -18.68 -5.49 -16.06
N ILE A 190 -17.96 -4.83 -16.96
CA ILE A 190 -16.49 -4.93 -17.04
C ILE A 190 -15.85 -4.37 -15.76
N ILE A 191 -16.31 -3.23 -15.26
CA ILE A 191 -15.83 -2.63 -14.01
C ILE A 191 -16.08 -3.58 -12.82
N VAL A 192 -17.26 -4.20 -12.75
CA VAL A 192 -17.57 -5.21 -11.70
C VAL A 192 -16.60 -6.38 -11.78
N ASN A 193 -16.36 -6.95 -12.97
CA ASN A 193 -15.44 -8.08 -13.15
C ASN A 193 -14.00 -7.70 -12.76
N LEU A 194 -13.57 -6.50 -13.15
CA LEU A 194 -12.27 -5.94 -12.81
C LEU A 194 -12.09 -5.83 -11.28
N ILE A 195 -13.10 -5.35 -10.55
CA ILE A 195 -13.06 -5.27 -9.08
C ILE A 195 -13.14 -6.68 -8.44
N GLN A 196 -13.87 -7.63 -9.02
CA GLN A 196 -13.92 -9.01 -8.52
C GLN A 196 -12.60 -9.78 -8.70
N LYS A 197 -11.77 -9.36 -9.66
CA LYS A 197 -10.43 -9.89 -9.94
C LYS A 197 -9.35 -8.88 -9.59
N ILE A 198 -9.56 -8.11 -8.52
CA ILE A 198 -8.68 -7.02 -8.11
C ILE A 198 -7.25 -7.47 -7.79
N ASN A 199 -7.07 -8.75 -7.43
CA ASN A 199 -5.76 -9.32 -7.19
C ASN A 199 -4.86 -9.38 -8.44
N VAL A 200 -5.44 -9.28 -9.64
CA VAL A 200 -4.67 -9.10 -10.86
C VAL A 200 -4.16 -7.66 -10.93
N GLU A 201 -2.85 -7.49 -11.12
CA GLU A 201 -2.17 -6.19 -11.06
C GLU A 201 -2.82 -5.13 -11.97
N ILE A 202 -3.03 -5.43 -13.26
CA ILE A 202 -3.67 -4.51 -14.21
C ILE A 202 -5.04 -4.03 -13.73
N ASN A 203 -5.81 -4.88 -13.04
CA ASN A 203 -7.15 -4.53 -12.57
C ASN A 203 -7.09 -3.52 -11.42
N ALA A 204 -6.27 -3.78 -10.39
CA ALA A 204 -6.05 -2.81 -9.31
C ALA A 204 -5.58 -1.45 -9.84
N ASN A 205 -4.72 -1.47 -10.86
CA ASN A 205 -4.13 -0.27 -11.39
C ASN A 205 -5.08 0.55 -12.27
N VAL A 206 -5.85 -0.13 -13.12
CA VAL A 206 -6.93 0.50 -13.86
C VAL A 206 -7.97 1.08 -12.91
N LEU A 207 -8.31 0.41 -11.81
CA LEU A 207 -9.29 0.92 -10.83
C LEU A 207 -8.84 2.24 -10.19
N ILE A 208 -7.57 2.35 -9.81
CA ILE A 208 -7.02 3.59 -9.24
C ILE A 208 -7.15 4.74 -10.23
N PHE A 209 -6.73 4.54 -11.49
CA PHE A 209 -6.92 5.55 -12.53
C PHE A 209 -8.39 5.85 -12.82
N LEU A 210 -9.25 4.85 -12.76
CA LEU A 210 -10.68 5.02 -13.00
C LEU A 210 -11.32 5.93 -11.94
N THR A 211 -10.94 5.75 -10.67
CA THR A 211 -11.37 6.64 -9.57
C THR A 211 -10.81 8.07 -9.67
N HIS A 212 -9.70 8.25 -10.38
CA HIS A 212 -9.19 9.58 -10.72
C HIS A 212 -10.02 10.26 -11.79
N LEU A 213 -10.33 9.53 -12.84
CA LEU A 213 -10.93 10.04 -14.07
C LEU A 213 -12.45 10.20 -13.95
N SER A 214 -13.09 9.44 -13.07
CA SER A 214 -14.54 9.45 -12.86
C SER A 214 -14.92 9.66 -11.40
N LYS A 215 -15.96 10.48 -11.19
CA LYS A 215 -16.62 10.69 -9.89
C LYS A 215 -17.92 9.90 -9.76
N ASP A 216 -18.18 8.97 -10.68
CA ASP A 216 -19.41 8.17 -10.66
C ASP A 216 -19.45 7.29 -9.41
N GLU A 217 -20.51 7.46 -8.60
CA GLU A 217 -20.72 6.72 -7.35
C GLU A 217 -20.78 5.21 -7.57
N PHE A 218 -21.15 4.75 -8.77
CA PHE A 218 -21.17 3.34 -9.14
C PHE A 218 -19.83 2.65 -8.84
N ILE A 219 -18.70 3.32 -9.13
CA ILE A 219 -17.37 2.74 -8.94
C ILE A 219 -17.12 2.48 -7.46
N LEU A 220 -17.31 3.50 -6.61
CA LEU A 220 -17.05 3.41 -5.17
C LEU A 220 -18.03 2.45 -4.48
N ASN A 221 -19.30 2.47 -4.88
CA ASN A 221 -20.31 1.55 -4.37
C ASN A 221 -19.98 0.09 -4.73
N THR A 222 -19.49 -0.16 -5.94
CA THR A 222 -19.06 -1.52 -6.36
C THR A 222 -17.84 -1.98 -5.56
N VAL A 223 -16.88 -1.09 -5.28
CA VAL A 223 -15.72 -1.41 -4.43
C VAL A 223 -16.16 -1.81 -3.01
N VAL A 224 -17.08 -1.05 -2.42
CA VAL A 224 -17.68 -1.35 -1.11
C VAL A 224 -18.44 -2.68 -1.16
N GLU A 225 -19.25 -2.93 -2.19
CA GLU A 225 -20.03 -4.16 -2.31
C GLU A 225 -19.14 -5.40 -2.45
N VAL A 226 -18.13 -5.35 -3.31
CA VAL A 226 -17.21 -6.49 -3.52
C VAL A 226 -16.37 -6.74 -2.28
N SER A 227 -15.84 -5.69 -1.63
CA SER A 227 -15.06 -5.85 -0.39
C SER A 227 -15.90 -6.46 0.73
N ASN A 228 -17.17 -6.08 0.88
CA ASN A 228 -18.05 -6.67 1.88
C ASN A 228 -18.42 -8.14 1.61
N LYS A 229 -18.35 -8.61 0.35
CA LYS A 229 -18.58 -10.03 0.03
C LYS A 229 -17.37 -10.94 0.28
N LEU A 230 -16.16 -10.42 0.17
CA LEU A 230 -14.94 -11.21 0.38
C LEU A 230 -14.85 -11.71 1.82
N LEU A 231 -14.62 -13.01 2.03
CA LEU A 231 -14.47 -13.64 3.35
C LEU A 231 -15.69 -13.42 4.28
N ALA A 232 -16.90 -13.24 3.74
CA ALA A 232 -18.11 -12.94 4.51
C ALA A 232 -18.53 -14.02 5.51
N ASP A 233 -18.06 -15.26 5.33
CA ASP A 233 -18.32 -16.35 6.26
C ASP A 233 -17.54 -16.23 7.58
N PHE A 234 -16.47 -15.42 7.59
CA PHE A 234 -15.68 -15.16 8.78
C PHE A 234 -16.17 -13.89 9.49
N PRO A 235 -16.34 -13.91 10.83
CA PRO A 235 -16.59 -12.68 11.58
C PRO A 235 -15.33 -11.80 11.59
N GLU A 236 -15.51 -10.49 11.77
CA GLU A 236 -14.37 -9.60 11.99
C GLU A 236 -13.61 -9.99 13.26
N LEU A 237 -12.28 -10.07 13.17
CA LEU A 237 -11.41 -10.14 14.34
C LEU A 237 -11.68 -8.90 15.22
N ARG A 238 -11.84 -9.10 16.53
CA ARG A 238 -12.13 -8.07 17.53
C ARG A 238 -10.99 -7.86 18.51
N MET A 239 -10.13 -8.88 18.72
CA MET A 239 -9.13 -8.93 19.78
C MET A 239 -9.74 -8.76 21.18
N GLU A 240 -10.83 -9.46 21.42
CA GLU A 240 -11.58 -9.50 22.67
C GLU A 240 -11.80 -10.98 23.02
N ASP A 241 -13.03 -11.47 22.89
CA ASP A 241 -13.41 -12.85 23.22
C ASP A 241 -12.80 -13.88 22.27
N ASP A 242 -12.58 -13.49 21.03
CA ASP A 242 -12.02 -14.31 19.95
C ASP A 242 -10.59 -14.81 20.22
N ILE A 243 -9.80 -14.07 20.98
CA ILE A 243 -8.40 -14.40 21.31
C ILE A 243 -8.18 -14.88 22.75
N ILE A 244 -9.22 -15.05 23.58
CA ILE A 244 -9.07 -15.37 25.02
C ILE A 244 -8.13 -16.56 25.27
N GLU A 245 -8.35 -17.66 24.56
CA GLU A 245 -7.55 -18.89 24.73
C GLU A 245 -6.07 -18.70 24.35
N LEU A 246 -5.80 -17.87 23.32
CA LEU A 246 -4.44 -17.54 22.90
C LEU A 246 -3.79 -16.54 23.86
N ASN A 247 -4.58 -15.61 24.41
CA ASN A 247 -4.13 -14.64 25.41
C ASN A 247 -3.74 -15.34 26.73
N GLN A 248 -4.39 -16.45 27.07
CA GLN A 248 -4.09 -17.29 28.25
C GLN A 248 -2.82 -18.14 28.11
N LEU A 249 -2.19 -18.20 26.93
CA LEU A 249 -0.89 -18.86 26.76
C LEU A 249 0.23 -18.18 27.57
N MET A 250 0.00 -16.94 28.01
CA MET A 250 0.92 -16.17 28.83
C MET A 250 0.20 -15.61 30.05
N THR A 251 0.85 -15.67 31.21
CA THR A 251 0.28 -15.18 32.48
C THR A 251 0.70 -13.75 32.80
N GLU A 252 1.93 -13.38 32.42
CA GLU A 252 2.50 -12.07 32.66
C GLU A 252 3.38 -11.67 31.48
N LEU A 253 3.33 -10.38 31.13
CA LEU A 253 4.17 -9.82 30.07
C LEU A 253 5.63 -9.67 30.55
N PRO A 254 6.62 -10.05 29.72
CA PRO A 254 7.99 -9.66 29.99
C PRO A 254 8.09 -8.13 29.93
N THR A 255 8.90 -7.53 30.81
CA THR A 255 9.13 -6.09 30.79
C THR A 255 9.79 -5.70 29.48
N LEU A 256 9.11 -4.87 28.67
CA LEU A 256 9.69 -4.30 27.46
C LEU A 256 10.77 -3.29 27.86
N VAL A 257 11.99 -3.50 27.38
CA VAL A 257 13.11 -2.58 27.61
C VAL A 257 13.34 -1.77 26.33
N PHE A 258 13.30 -0.45 26.46
CA PHE A 258 13.67 0.48 25.40
C PHE A 258 15.09 1.00 25.64
N GLU A 259 15.99 0.67 24.71
CA GLU A 259 17.36 1.19 24.69
C GLU A 259 17.39 2.52 23.92
N ASN A 260 17.93 3.57 24.54
CA ASN A 260 18.05 4.86 23.89
C ASN A 260 19.18 4.85 22.84
N THR A 261 18.81 4.62 21.58
CA THR A 261 19.73 4.65 20.43
C THR A 261 19.57 5.94 19.62
N ASN A 262 20.53 6.22 18.74
CA ASN A 262 20.49 7.40 17.87
C ASN A 262 19.33 7.28 16.87
N VAL A 263 18.44 8.28 16.83
CA VAL A 263 17.24 8.27 15.98
C VAL A 263 17.58 8.25 14.49
N SER A 264 18.65 8.93 14.07
CA SER A 264 19.09 8.93 12.67
C SER A 264 19.51 7.52 12.22
N ASP A 265 20.31 6.83 13.03
CA ASP A 265 20.72 5.44 12.76
C ASP A 265 19.52 4.48 12.78
N ASN A 266 18.60 4.67 13.73
CA ASN A 266 17.37 3.90 13.84
C ASN A 266 16.53 4.00 12.57
N ARG A 267 16.31 5.22 12.08
CA ARG A 267 15.56 5.48 10.85
C ARG A 267 16.28 4.91 9.63
N SER A 268 17.58 5.11 9.52
CA SER A 268 18.39 4.53 8.44
C SER A 268 18.25 3.00 8.37
N ASN A 269 18.32 2.33 9.53
CA ASN A 269 18.10 0.89 9.62
C ASN A 269 16.67 0.48 9.26
N TYR A 270 15.66 1.18 9.81
CA TYR A 270 14.25 0.94 9.52
C TYR A 270 13.96 1.06 8.02
N ASN A 271 14.46 2.12 7.38
CA ASN A 271 14.29 2.39 5.96
C ASN A 271 15.02 1.35 5.11
N ARG A 272 16.21 0.89 5.53
CA ARG A 272 16.94 -0.17 4.83
C ARG A 272 16.16 -1.49 4.82
N VAL A 273 15.52 -1.84 5.94
CA VAL A 273 14.67 -3.04 6.03
C VAL A 273 13.42 -2.87 5.16
N ARG A 274 12.74 -1.72 5.25
CA ARG A 274 11.57 -1.40 4.42
C ARG A 274 11.89 -1.53 2.92
N ASP A 275 12.99 -0.91 2.48
CA ASP A 275 13.43 -0.94 1.10
C ASP A 275 13.84 -2.34 0.61
N SER A 276 14.32 -3.20 1.52
CA SER A 276 14.70 -4.58 1.16
C SER A 276 13.47 -5.43 0.91
N ASN A 277 12.45 -5.29 1.76
CA ASN A 277 11.17 -5.96 1.58
C ASN A 277 10.43 -5.46 0.32
N ASP A 278 10.53 -4.17 0.00
CA ASP A 278 9.97 -3.62 -1.24
C ASP A 278 10.76 -4.04 -2.50
N ASN A 279 12.02 -4.48 -2.37
CA ASN A 279 12.79 -5.03 -3.50
C ASN A 279 12.45 -6.49 -3.82
N GLU A 280 12.00 -7.28 -2.84
CA GLU A 280 11.55 -8.66 -3.03
C GLU A 280 10.15 -8.71 -3.68
N GLU A 281 9.37 -7.63 -3.55
CA GLU A 281 8.05 -7.42 -4.17
C GLU A 281 8.14 -6.68 -5.54
N LYS A 282 9.30 -6.74 -6.23
CA LYS A 282 9.53 -6.02 -7.48
C LYS A 282 8.93 -6.73 -8.71
N HIS A 283 7.85 -6.17 -9.25
CA HIS A 283 7.59 -6.26 -10.69
C HIS A 283 8.35 -5.17 -11.46
N PHE A 284 9.43 -5.61 -12.12
CA PHE A 284 9.75 -5.39 -13.54
C PHE A 284 9.49 -4.03 -14.21
N ILE A 285 10.06 -2.93 -13.72
CA ILE A 285 10.14 -1.67 -14.51
C ILE A 285 11.56 -1.32 -15.00
N GLU A 286 12.61 -2.04 -14.60
CA GLU A 286 13.95 -1.83 -15.17
C GLU A 286 14.28 -2.83 -16.28
N THR A 287 13.91 -2.49 -17.53
CA THR A 287 14.69 -2.86 -18.73
C THR A 287 14.21 -2.04 -19.94
N ALA A 288 14.43 -0.72 -19.89
CA ALA A 288 14.36 0.11 -21.09
C ALA A 288 15.70 0.19 -21.85
N GLU A 289 16.81 -0.29 -21.27
CA GLU A 289 18.16 -0.06 -21.85
C GLU A 289 18.86 -1.30 -22.42
N ASN A 290 18.42 -2.52 -22.11
CA ASN A 290 18.99 -3.73 -22.74
C ASN A 290 17.89 -4.42 -23.53
N GLY A 291 18.00 -4.40 -24.87
CA GLY A 291 17.06 -4.97 -25.84
C GLY A 291 16.92 -6.49 -25.83
N LYS A 292 16.71 -7.07 -24.65
CA LYS A 292 16.26 -8.44 -24.43
C LYS A 292 15.16 -8.40 -23.37
N SER A 293 13.96 -8.01 -23.80
CA SER A 293 12.76 -8.33 -23.04
C SER A 293 12.41 -9.78 -23.34
N GLU A 294 12.90 -10.71 -22.54
CA GLU A 294 12.09 -11.89 -22.27
C GLU A 294 10.93 -11.35 -21.43
N ILE A 295 9.80 -11.11 -22.09
CA ILE A 295 8.52 -11.20 -21.41
C ILE A 295 8.58 -12.61 -20.82
N SER A 296 8.77 -12.73 -19.51
CA SER A 296 8.39 -13.96 -18.85
C SER A 296 6.98 -14.22 -19.33
N GLU A 297 6.79 -15.32 -20.07
CA GLU A 297 5.48 -15.85 -20.37
C GLU A 297 4.75 -15.92 -19.02
N GLU A 298 3.98 -14.89 -18.70
CA GLU A 298 2.75 -15.04 -17.93
C GLU A 298 1.77 -15.76 -18.87
N THR A 299 2.17 -16.94 -19.34
CA THR A 299 1.22 -18.02 -19.50
C THR A 299 0.53 -18.15 -18.17
N ASP A 300 -0.77 -18.44 -18.21
CA ASP A 300 -1.61 -18.88 -17.10
C ASP A 300 -1.04 -20.16 -16.43
N THR A 301 0.21 -20.15 -15.97
CA THR A 301 1.00 -21.26 -15.42
C THR A 301 1.45 -21.00 -13.98
N GLU A 302 1.21 -19.80 -13.43
CA GLU A 302 1.07 -19.62 -11.96
C GLU A 302 -0.25 -20.18 -11.42
N SER A 303 -1.14 -20.63 -12.32
CA SER A 303 -2.37 -21.37 -12.01
C SER A 303 -2.12 -22.71 -11.30
N SER A 304 -0.94 -23.31 -11.43
CA SER A 304 -0.72 -24.70 -11.01
C SER A 304 -0.62 -24.91 -9.48
N LEU A 305 -0.46 -23.86 -8.69
CA LEU A 305 -0.48 -23.91 -7.20
C LEU A 305 -1.62 -23.09 -6.57
N THR A 306 -2.07 -22.01 -7.21
CA THR A 306 -3.15 -21.13 -6.71
C THR A 306 -4.55 -21.64 -7.03
N GLU A 307 -4.73 -22.49 -8.06
CA GLU A 307 -6.03 -23.13 -8.35
C GLU A 307 -6.49 -24.14 -7.28
N LYS A 308 -5.64 -24.47 -6.29
CA LYS A 308 -5.96 -25.52 -5.31
C LYS A 308 -6.52 -25.03 -3.96
N ASN A 309 -6.54 -23.72 -3.69
CA ASN A 309 -7.10 -23.24 -2.43
C ASN A 309 -7.83 -21.89 -2.58
N GLU A 310 -9.14 -21.95 -2.75
CA GLU A 310 -10.04 -20.79 -2.91
C GLU A 310 -9.79 -19.73 -1.82
N ILE A 311 -9.50 -20.14 -0.59
CA ILE A 311 -9.23 -19.22 0.53
C ILE A 311 -7.97 -18.36 0.32
N LEU A 312 -6.92 -18.89 -0.30
CA LEU A 312 -5.68 -18.13 -0.56
C LEU A 312 -5.95 -17.03 -1.60
N VAL A 313 -6.75 -17.35 -2.62
CA VAL A 313 -7.19 -16.37 -3.63
C VAL A 313 -8.07 -15.30 -2.98
N GLU A 314 -8.97 -15.66 -2.07
CA GLU A 314 -9.76 -14.67 -1.33
C GLU A 314 -8.91 -13.79 -0.41
N MET A 315 -7.88 -14.34 0.24
CA MET A 315 -6.95 -13.58 1.06
C MET A 315 -6.13 -12.57 0.25
N ASP A 316 -5.67 -12.96 -0.94
CA ASP A 316 -4.97 -12.06 -1.86
C ASP A 316 -5.88 -10.93 -2.35
N LYS A 317 -7.12 -11.26 -2.75
CA LYS A 317 -8.14 -10.26 -3.09
C LYS A 317 -8.46 -9.32 -1.93
N ALA A 318 -8.59 -9.85 -0.70
CA ALA A 318 -8.82 -9.07 0.50
C ALA A 318 -7.68 -8.08 0.77
N GLN A 319 -6.44 -8.54 0.64
CA GLN A 319 -5.26 -7.69 0.77
C GLN A 319 -5.24 -6.58 -0.29
N LYS A 320 -5.52 -6.92 -1.55
CA LYS A 320 -5.43 -5.98 -2.66
C LYS A 320 -6.56 -4.96 -2.68
N ILE A 321 -7.79 -5.37 -2.35
CA ILE A 321 -8.91 -4.43 -2.27
C ILE A 321 -8.75 -3.44 -1.12
N SER A 322 -8.23 -3.87 0.04
CA SER A 322 -7.97 -2.99 1.18
C SER A 322 -6.89 -1.95 0.84
N GLU A 323 -5.83 -2.37 0.13
CA GLU A 323 -4.81 -1.46 -0.40
C GLU A 323 -5.42 -0.40 -1.33
N VAL A 324 -6.23 -0.82 -2.31
CA VAL A 324 -6.85 0.09 -3.28
C VAL A 324 -7.83 1.06 -2.60
N ILE A 325 -8.65 0.59 -1.65
CA ILE A 325 -9.52 1.46 -0.85
C ILE A 325 -8.69 2.48 -0.09
N GLY A 326 -7.59 2.05 0.54
CA GLY A 326 -6.65 2.93 1.23
C GLY A 326 -6.09 4.04 0.33
N GLN A 327 -5.72 3.70 -0.91
CA GLN A 327 -5.28 4.66 -1.92
C GLN A 327 -6.38 5.63 -2.33
N ILE A 328 -7.60 5.14 -2.56
CA ILE A 328 -8.76 5.99 -2.86
C ILE A 328 -8.98 7.00 -1.73
N LEU A 329 -8.98 6.54 -0.48
CA LEU A 329 -9.21 7.37 0.69
C LEU A 329 -8.11 8.44 0.87
N LYS A 330 -6.84 8.09 0.63
CA LYS A 330 -5.71 9.02 0.72
C LYS A 330 -5.79 10.09 -0.36
N ASN A 331 -5.99 9.68 -1.60
CA ASN A 331 -5.88 10.55 -2.78
C ASN A 331 -7.12 11.43 -2.99
N TYR A 332 -8.30 10.98 -2.56
CA TYR A 332 -9.59 11.63 -2.81
C TYR A 332 -10.32 12.03 -1.53
N SER A 333 -9.60 12.12 -0.40
CA SER A 333 -10.18 12.53 0.88
C SER A 333 -10.93 13.87 0.82
N GLY A 334 -10.53 14.80 -0.04
CA GLY A 334 -11.21 16.10 -0.21
C GLY A 334 -12.43 16.07 -1.15
N SER A 335 -12.58 15.04 -1.99
CA SER A 335 -13.63 14.94 -3.00
C SER A 335 -14.68 13.86 -2.72
N ILE A 336 -14.41 12.94 -1.80
CA ILE A 336 -15.37 11.92 -1.36
C ILE A 336 -16.20 12.46 -0.19
N ILE A 337 -17.53 12.33 -0.30
CA ILE A 337 -18.49 12.73 0.74
C ILE A 337 -18.30 11.91 2.03
N LYS A 338 -18.81 12.43 3.14
CA LYS A 338 -18.60 11.88 4.48
C LYS A 338 -19.04 10.41 4.57
N GLU A 339 -20.21 10.09 4.04
CA GLU A 339 -20.85 8.78 4.11
C GLU A 339 -20.00 7.74 3.35
N THR A 340 -19.73 7.98 2.06
CA THR A 340 -18.89 7.11 1.24
C THR A 340 -17.49 6.92 1.81
N LYS A 341 -16.89 7.97 2.38
CA LYS A 341 -15.57 7.88 3.04
C LYS A 341 -15.59 6.94 4.24
N ARG A 342 -16.66 6.98 5.03
CA ARG A 342 -16.85 6.07 6.15
C ARG A 342 -17.05 4.65 5.66
N ASP A 343 -17.92 4.45 4.68
CA ASP A 343 -18.24 3.11 4.16
C ASP A 343 -17.01 2.43 3.54
N LEU A 344 -16.19 3.18 2.79
CA LEU A 344 -14.90 2.71 2.28
C LEU A 344 -13.96 2.30 3.43
N LEU A 345 -13.78 3.17 4.43
CA LEU A 345 -12.86 2.90 5.54
C LEU A 345 -13.32 1.69 6.38
N GLU A 346 -14.61 1.59 6.67
CA GLU A 346 -15.19 0.45 7.37
C GLU A 346 -15.05 -0.85 6.55
N SER A 347 -15.25 -0.79 5.23
CA SER A 347 -15.08 -1.96 4.36
C SER A 347 -13.62 -2.43 4.29
N ALA A 348 -12.65 -1.50 4.24
CA ALA A 348 -11.23 -1.82 4.28
C ALA A 348 -10.83 -2.47 5.61
N TYR A 349 -11.35 -1.99 6.74
CA TYR A 349 -11.16 -2.66 8.03
C TYR A 349 -11.83 -4.03 8.05
N SER A 350 -13.09 -4.11 7.63
CA SER A 350 -13.87 -5.35 7.68
C SER A 350 -13.20 -6.48 6.91
N VAL A 351 -12.77 -6.23 5.66
CA VAL A 351 -12.14 -7.25 4.83
C VAL A 351 -10.78 -7.71 5.41
N THR A 352 -9.96 -6.79 5.92
CA THR A 352 -8.67 -7.13 6.55
C THR A 352 -8.87 -7.89 7.86
N LEU A 353 -9.86 -7.52 8.67
CA LEU A 353 -10.16 -8.16 9.95
C LEU A 353 -10.79 -9.55 9.77
N ARG A 354 -11.57 -9.78 8.72
CA ARG A 354 -12.07 -11.13 8.37
C ARG A 354 -10.96 -12.05 7.90
N ALA A 355 -10.02 -11.54 7.09
CA ALA A 355 -8.80 -12.27 6.75
C ALA A 355 -7.97 -12.63 7.99
N GLY A 356 -7.85 -11.67 8.93
CA GLY A 356 -7.19 -11.91 10.21
C GLY A 356 -7.90 -12.96 11.07
N SER A 357 -9.23 -12.93 11.12
CA SER A 357 -10.04 -13.91 11.84
C SER A 357 -9.82 -15.33 11.31
N ASN A 358 -9.78 -15.50 9.99
CA ASN A 358 -9.44 -16.79 9.36
C ASN A 358 -8.07 -17.30 9.83
N LEU A 359 -7.03 -16.45 9.80
CA LEU A 359 -5.69 -16.82 10.27
C LEU A 359 -5.66 -17.21 11.75
N ILE A 360 -6.34 -16.45 12.61
CA ILE A 360 -6.42 -16.74 14.04
C ILE A 360 -7.14 -18.06 14.30
N ASN A 361 -8.22 -18.34 13.56
CA ASN A 361 -8.96 -19.60 13.71
C ASN A 361 -8.11 -20.82 13.31
N ILE A 362 -7.25 -20.71 12.29
CA ILE A 362 -6.28 -21.76 11.93
C ILE A 362 -5.31 -22.01 13.10
N VAL A 363 -4.75 -20.96 13.71
CA VAL A 363 -3.83 -21.15 14.86
C VAL A 363 -4.56 -21.72 16.07
N LYS A 364 -5.83 -21.36 16.28
CA LYS A 364 -6.64 -21.90 17.38
C LYS A 364 -6.93 -23.39 17.19
N SER A 365 -7.26 -23.85 15.99
CA SER A 365 -7.53 -25.28 15.74
C SER A 365 -6.30 -26.14 15.98
N GLU A 366 -5.12 -25.64 15.59
CA GLU A 366 -3.86 -26.37 15.71
C GLU A 366 -3.08 -26.07 17.00
N LYS A 367 -3.66 -25.34 17.96
CA LYS A 367 -2.95 -24.82 19.13
C LYS A 367 -2.15 -25.88 19.88
N ASP A 368 -2.77 -27.02 20.19
CA ASP A 368 -2.15 -28.06 21.00
C ASP A 368 -1.04 -28.81 20.23
N GLU A 369 -1.23 -29.02 18.92
CA GLU A 369 -0.22 -29.61 18.04
C GLU A 369 0.98 -28.66 17.86
N LEU A 370 0.73 -27.36 17.70
CA LEU A 370 1.77 -26.35 17.64
C LEU A 370 2.57 -26.27 18.95
N VAL A 371 1.91 -26.32 20.12
CA VAL A 371 2.61 -26.37 21.41
C VAL A 371 3.48 -27.62 21.52
N TYR A 372 2.96 -28.78 21.10
CA TYR A 372 3.71 -30.03 21.10
C TYR A 372 4.95 -29.95 20.19
N PHE A 373 4.77 -29.52 18.94
CA PHE A 373 5.85 -29.36 17.97
C PHE A 373 6.96 -28.40 18.46
N ILE A 374 6.57 -27.23 19.01
CA ILE A 374 7.53 -26.28 19.57
C ILE A 374 8.25 -26.89 20.77
N SER A 375 7.56 -27.64 21.61
CA SER A 375 8.15 -28.32 22.77
C SER A 375 9.21 -29.34 22.35
N GLU A 376 8.94 -30.15 21.31
CA GLU A 376 9.94 -31.07 20.74
C GLU A 376 11.17 -30.32 20.24
N LYS A 377 10.97 -29.21 19.51
CA LYS A 377 12.10 -28.41 19.00
C LYS A 377 12.96 -27.80 20.09
N ILE A 378 12.35 -27.28 21.17
CA ILE A 378 13.09 -26.76 22.33
C ILE A 378 14.02 -27.82 22.94
N VAL A 379 13.54 -29.06 23.03
CA VAL A 379 14.29 -30.18 23.59
C VAL A 379 15.39 -30.67 22.64
N GLU A 380 15.07 -30.79 21.34
CA GLU A 380 16.03 -31.18 20.30
C GLU A 380 17.21 -30.20 20.20
N ASP A 381 16.93 -28.89 20.29
CA ASP A 381 17.95 -27.84 20.23
C ASP A 381 18.74 -27.70 21.55
N GLY A 382 18.39 -28.45 22.59
CA GLY A 382 19.08 -28.44 23.88
C GLY A 382 18.89 -27.13 24.66
N VAL A 383 17.84 -26.35 24.36
CA VAL A 383 17.56 -25.07 25.02
C VAL A 383 17.14 -25.29 26.48
N ILE A 384 16.38 -26.36 26.74
CA ILE A 384 15.89 -26.76 28.07
C ILE A 384 16.05 -28.27 28.20
N GLU A 385 16.44 -28.76 29.37
CA GLU A 385 16.56 -30.20 29.61
C GLU A 385 15.19 -30.91 29.51
N PRO A 386 15.10 -32.09 28.87
CA PRO A 386 13.85 -32.85 28.77
C PRO A 386 13.24 -33.23 30.13
N SER A 387 14.05 -33.26 31.19
CA SER A 387 13.64 -33.51 32.57
C SER A 387 12.69 -32.43 33.11
N ASN A 388 12.76 -31.20 32.59
CA ASN A 388 11.97 -30.06 33.04
C ASN A 388 10.74 -29.78 32.15
N GLN A 389 9.88 -30.77 32.00
CA GLN A 389 8.72 -30.72 31.09
C GLN A 389 7.80 -29.51 31.30
N ARG A 390 7.65 -29.04 32.55
CA ARG A 390 6.86 -27.84 32.87
C ARG A 390 7.46 -26.56 32.27
N GLU A 391 8.79 -26.44 32.30
CA GLU A 391 9.48 -25.28 31.75
C GLU A 391 9.47 -25.30 30.22
N VAL A 392 9.64 -26.49 29.62
CA VAL A 392 9.50 -26.70 28.16
C VAL A 392 8.11 -26.27 27.67
N GLU A 393 7.05 -26.75 28.32
CA GLU A 393 5.67 -26.42 27.94
C GLU A 393 5.39 -24.92 28.11
N ALA A 394 5.86 -24.31 29.20
CA ALA A 394 5.71 -22.87 29.43
C ALA A 394 6.46 -22.03 28.38
N ALA A 395 7.67 -22.44 27.99
CA ALA A 395 8.44 -21.80 26.93
C ALA A 395 7.74 -21.94 25.56
N ALA A 396 7.24 -23.13 25.23
CA ALA A 396 6.49 -23.36 23.99
C ALA A 396 5.24 -22.48 23.91
N LYS A 397 4.45 -22.39 24.99
CA LYS A 397 3.29 -21.49 25.07
C LYS A 397 3.66 -20.02 24.89
N ARG A 398 4.79 -19.56 25.46
CA ARG A 398 5.29 -18.19 25.26
C ARG A 398 5.69 -17.93 23.81
N ILE A 399 6.35 -18.88 23.15
CA ILE A 399 6.71 -18.77 21.73
C ILE A 399 5.44 -18.69 20.87
N LEU A 400 4.47 -19.57 21.12
CA LEU A 400 3.19 -19.55 20.40
C LEU A 400 2.43 -18.22 20.64
N PHE A 401 2.40 -17.72 21.88
CA PHE A 401 1.84 -16.40 22.19
C PHE A 401 2.49 -15.31 21.34
N LYS A 402 3.83 -15.29 21.24
CA LYS A 402 4.56 -14.30 20.44
C LYS A 402 4.34 -14.45 18.95
N PHE A 403 4.15 -15.67 18.47
CA PHE A 403 3.78 -15.92 17.08
C PHE A 403 2.38 -15.36 16.76
N VAL A 404 1.40 -15.60 17.62
CA VAL A 404 0.05 -15.02 17.47
C VAL A 404 0.08 -13.50 17.57
N GLU A 405 0.82 -12.95 18.53
CA GLU A 405 1.02 -11.50 18.67
C GLU A 405 1.58 -10.89 17.37
N MET A 406 2.55 -11.55 16.73
CA MET A 406 3.11 -11.13 15.43
C MET A 406 2.06 -11.14 14.32
N ILE A 407 1.18 -12.13 14.26
CA ILE A 407 0.07 -12.17 13.30
C ILE A 407 -0.88 -10.99 13.54
N CYS A 408 -1.34 -10.79 14.79
CA CYS A 408 -2.22 -9.68 15.16
C CYS A 408 -1.59 -8.32 14.84
N PHE A 409 -0.31 -8.13 15.20
CA PHE A 409 0.44 -6.93 14.88
C PHE A 409 0.53 -6.69 13.37
N SER A 410 0.73 -7.74 12.57
CA SER A 410 0.82 -7.63 11.11
C SER A 410 -0.52 -7.20 10.49
N ILE A 411 -1.65 -7.73 10.97
CA ILE A 411 -3.00 -7.33 10.54
C ILE A 411 -3.26 -5.86 10.87
N ILE A 412 -2.92 -5.44 12.09
CA ILE A 412 -3.05 -4.05 12.54
C ILE A 412 -2.16 -3.13 11.69
N HIS A 413 -0.89 -3.48 11.53
CA HIS A 413 0.07 -2.69 10.78
C HIS A 413 -0.30 -2.60 9.30
N LYS A 414 -0.80 -3.67 8.68
CA LYS A 414 -1.33 -3.65 7.31
C LYS A 414 -2.49 -2.66 7.18
N SER A 415 -3.46 -2.70 8.11
CA SER A 415 -4.59 -1.78 8.13
C SER A 415 -4.14 -0.31 8.26
N ILE A 416 -3.17 -0.05 9.15
CA ILE A 416 -2.55 1.28 9.30
C ILE A 416 -1.84 1.70 8.02
N LYS A 417 -1.07 0.81 7.39
CA LYS A 417 -0.36 1.09 6.15
C LYS A 417 -1.33 1.45 5.02
N ASP A 418 -2.41 0.69 4.88
CA ASP A 418 -3.38 0.88 3.81
C ASP A 418 -4.18 2.18 4.01
N THR A 419 -4.76 2.40 5.19
CA THR A 419 -5.72 3.50 5.39
C THR A 419 -5.13 4.69 6.13
N GLY A 420 -4.03 4.54 6.86
CA GLY A 420 -3.45 5.56 7.74
C GLY A 420 -3.07 6.84 7.00
N SER A 421 -3.79 7.93 7.29
CA SER A 421 -3.56 9.23 6.66
C SER A 421 -4.05 10.37 7.54
N SER A 422 -3.28 11.46 7.56
CA SER A 422 -3.63 12.67 8.30
C SER A 422 -4.92 13.32 7.78
N SER A 423 -5.25 13.15 6.50
CA SER A 423 -6.50 13.64 5.90
C SER A 423 -7.75 12.95 6.44
N LEU A 424 -7.62 11.75 7.02
CA LEU A 424 -8.71 10.98 7.60
C LEU A 424 -8.88 11.20 9.11
N LYS A 425 -8.12 12.13 9.73
CA LYS A 425 -8.16 12.38 11.19
C LYS A 425 -9.57 12.61 11.73
N ILE A 426 -10.39 13.40 11.04
CA ILE A 426 -11.78 13.66 11.45
C ILE A 426 -12.64 12.40 11.28
N THR A 427 -12.41 11.63 10.22
CA THR A 427 -13.12 10.37 9.98
C THR A 427 -12.82 9.36 11.09
N TYR A 428 -11.56 9.20 11.50
CA TYR A 428 -11.19 8.36 12.64
C TYR A 428 -11.86 8.82 13.93
N LYS A 429 -11.83 10.13 14.21
CA LYS A 429 -12.50 10.69 15.39
C LYS A 429 -13.99 10.34 15.42
N ASN A 430 -14.65 10.37 14.27
CA ASN A 430 -16.08 10.06 14.15
C ASN A 430 -16.39 8.55 14.20
N LEU A 431 -15.42 7.68 13.93
CA LEU A 431 -15.55 6.23 14.07
C LEU A 431 -15.40 5.76 15.52
N ILE A 432 -14.74 6.55 16.38
CA ILE A 432 -14.59 6.23 17.80
C ILE A 432 -15.96 6.31 18.46
N THR A 433 -16.52 5.13 18.73
CA THR A 433 -17.79 4.90 19.41
C THR A 433 -17.57 3.96 20.59
N THR A 434 -18.55 3.86 21.49
CA THR A 434 -18.44 3.02 22.69
C THR A 434 -18.30 1.54 22.36
N ASP A 435 -18.92 1.07 21.27
CA ASP A 435 -18.93 -0.34 20.85
C ASP A 435 -17.78 -0.70 19.89
N LEU A 436 -16.83 0.23 19.68
CA LEU A 436 -15.70 0.00 18.79
C LEU A 436 -14.81 -1.12 19.34
N SER A 437 -14.59 -2.18 18.56
CA SER A 437 -13.78 -3.33 18.95
C SER A 437 -12.34 -2.96 19.29
N MET A 438 -11.70 -3.69 20.20
CA MET A 438 -10.31 -3.48 20.62
C MET A 438 -9.33 -3.36 19.42
N ILE A 439 -9.39 -4.26 18.44
CA ILE A 439 -8.47 -4.19 17.28
C ILE A 439 -8.62 -2.89 16.46
N LYS A 440 -9.84 -2.38 16.29
CA LYS A 440 -10.08 -1.10 15.59
C LYS A 440 -9.54 0.07 16.42
N LYS A 441 -9.64 0.02 17.75
CA LYS A 441 -8.98 0.99 18.64
C LYS A 441 -7.46 0.95 18.47
N LEU A 442 -6.86 -0.23 18.35
CA LEU A 442 -5.42 -0.39 18.07
C LEU A 442 -5.02 0.18 16.70
N ILE A 443 -5.80 -0.11 15.65
CA ILE A 443 -5.55 0.43 14.29
C ILE A 443 -5.61 1.97 14.28
N ILE A 444 -6.61 2.57 14.94
CA ILE A 444 -6.73 4.03 15.04
C ILE A 444 -5.57 4.62 15.85
N SER A 445 -5.22 4.00 16.99
CA SER A 445 -4.06 4.42 17.80
C SER A 445 -2.77 4.38 16.97
N GLY A 446 -2.54 3.31 16.21
CA GLY A 446 -1.39 3.20 15.33
C GLY A 446 -1.39 4.19 14.18
N SER A 447 -2.57 4.49 13.62
CA SER A 447 -2.69 5.55 12.61
C SER A 447 -2.29 6.90 13.19
N TYR A 448 -2.70 7.21 14.42
CA TYR A 448 -2.28 8.44 15.12
C TYR A 448 -0.78 8.49 15.39
N LEU A 449 -0.17 7.39 15.82
CA LEU A 449 1.26 7.30 16.11
C LEU A 449 2.13 7.36 14.85
N GLU A 450 1.85 6.48 13.88
CA GLU A 450 2.74 6.25 12.73
C GLU A 450 2.51 7.25 11.60
N THR A 451 1.29 7.75 11.43
CA THR A 451 0.95 8.57 10.25
C THR A 451 0.62 10.03 10.55
N MET A 452 0.31 10.35 11.81
CA MET A 452 -0.03 11.71 12.24
C MET A 452 0.90 12.27 13.31
N TYR A 453 1.87 11.47 13.77
CA TYR A 453 2.88 11.87 14.75
C TYR A 453 2.26 12.42 16.05
N ILE A 454 1.11 11.87 16.44
CA ILE A 454 0.43 12.28 17.67
C ILE A 454 1.16 11.64 18.84
N ASP A 455 1.52 12.43 19.84
CA ASP A 455 2.16 11.96 21.07
C ASP A 455 1.32 10.83 21.72
N PRO A 456 1.92 9.64 21.96
CA PRO A 456 1.26 8.52 22.63
C PRO A 456 0.65 8.88 23.99
N SER A 457 1.20 9.91 24.66
CA SER A 457 0.74 10.41 25.95
C SER A 457 -0.47 11.36 25.86
N THR A 458 -1.10 11.49 24.70
CA THR A 458 -2.43 12.10 24.58
C THR A 458 -3.52 11.20 25.18
N SER A 459 -4.73 11.75 25.42
CA SER A 459 -5.76 11.07 26.24
C SER A 459 -6.26 9.76 25.62
N TYR A 460 -6.60 9.76 24.32
CA TYR A 460 -7.21 8.60 23.67
C TYR A 460 -6.30 7.35 23.69
N ILE A 461 -5.04 7.45 23.28
CA ILE A 461 -4.15 6.28 23.17
C ILE A 461 -3.87 5.70 24.57
N HIS A 462 -3.74 6.57 25.58
CA HIS A 462 -3.57 6.13 26.95
C HIS A 462 -4.84 5.49 27.53
N GLU A 463 -6.03 6.03 27.23
CA GLU A 463 -7.32 5.41 27.59
C GLU A 463 -7.43 4.00 26.99
N VAL A 464 -7.11 3.82 25.71
CA VAL A 464 -7.08 2.50 25.08
C VAL A 464 -6.09 1.57 25.79
N PHE A 465 -4.89 2.05 26.15
CA PHE A 465 -3.93 1.25 26.90
C PHE A 465 -4.46 0.79 28.27
N GLN A 466 -5.20 1.65 28.98
CA GLN A 466 -5.84 1.29 30.25
C GLN A 466 -6.89 0.18 30.06
N GLU A 467 -7.67 0.21 28.99
CA GLU A 467 -8.65 -0.84 28.67
C GLU A 467 -8.02 -2.22 28.41
N THR A 468 -6.75 -2.28 28.02
CA THR A 468 -6.04 -3.54 27.70
C THR A 468 -5.53 -4.30 28.93
N GLU A 469 -5.81 -3.88 30.17
CA GLU A 469 -5.24 -4.47 31.39
C GLU A 469 -5.38 -6.01 31.45
N LYS A 470 -6.53 -6.55 31.02
CA LYS A 470 -6.78 -8.01 30.99
C LYS A 470 -6.41 -8.69 29.67
N ASN A 471 -6.05 -7.91 28.66
CA ASN A 471 -5.71 -8.38 27.32
C ASN A 471 -4.22 -8.15 27.07
N LEU A 472 -3.40 -9.12 27.51
CA LEU A 472 -1.94 -9.05 27.44
C LEU A 472 -1.43 -8.85 26.01
N MET A 473 -2.09 -9.46 25.03
CA MET A 473 -1.73 -9.33 23.62
C MET A 473 -1.92 -7.90 23.11
N SER A 474 -3.12 -7.34 23.29
CA SER A 474 -3.41 -5.95 22.92
C SER A 474 -2.53 -4.96 23.70
N ARG A 475 -2.28 -5.23 24.98
CA ARG A 475 -1.40 -4.42 25.83
C ARG A 475 0.02 -4.40 25.26
N SER A 476 0.58 -5.56 24.95
CA SER A 476 1.94 -5.66 24.42
C SER A 476 2.07 -5.04 23.03
N ILE A 477 1.06 -5.18 22.17
CA ILE A 477 1.03 -4.52 20.87
C ILE A 477 1.11 -3.00 21.03
N LEU A 478 0.33 -2.39 21.94
CA LEU A 478 0.43 -0.95 22.20
C LEU A 478 1.78 -0.54 22.78
N GLN A 479 2.38 -1.36 23.65
CA GLN A 479 3.74 -1.11 24.15
C GLN A 479 4.76 -1.10 23.00
N GLN A 480 4.66 -2.06 22.07
CA GLN A 480 5.53 -2.12 20.89
C GLN A 480 5.32 -0.90 19.97
N MET A 481 4.08 -0.45 19.78
CA MET A 481 3.78 0.75 18.99
C MET A 481 4.32 2.04 19.64
N ALA A 482 4.18 2.17 20.96
CA ALA A 482 4.75 3.29 21.72
C ALA A 482 6.30 3.26 21.73
N ALA A 483 6.90 2.08 21.86
CA ALA A 483 8.34 1.90 21.73
C ALA A 483 8.85 2.24 20.33
N LYS A 484 8.16 1.80 19.28
CA LYS A 484 8.45 2.16 17.88
C LYS A 484 8.37 3.68 17.65
N TYR A 485 7.40 4.36 18.25
CA TYR A 485 7.32 5.82 18.22
C TYR A 485 8.58 6.47 18.83
N MET A 486 8.99 6.03 20.03
CA MET A 486 10.23 6.53 20.65
C MET A 486 11.50 6.16 19.84
N TYR A 487 11.47 5.05 19.10
CA TYR A 487 12.57 4.60 18.26
C TYR A 487 12.77 5.48 17.02
N LEU A 488 11.68 5.96 16.42
CA LEU A 488 11.68 6.65 15.12
C LEU A 488 11.65 8.19 15.22
N PHE A 489 11.24 8.75 16.36
CA PHE A 489 11.07 10.20 16.53
C PHE A 489 12.06 10.82 17.50
N GLU A 490 12.52 12.02 17.15
CA GLU A 490 13.36 12.84 18.01
C GLU A 490 12.51 13.42 19.15
N LEU A 491 12.84 13.00 20.37
CA LEU A 491 12.11 13.31 21.60
C LEU A 491 13.10 13.66 22.70
N SER A 492 12.76 14.67 23.49
CA SER A 492 13.51 15.00 24.70
C SER A 492 13.51 13.83 25.69
N PRO A 493 14.53 13.71 26.56
CA PRO A 493 14.56 12.69 27.60
C PRO A 493 13.31 12.70 28.50
N GLN A 494 12.72 13.87 28.73
CA GLN A 494 11.48 14.02 29.51
C GLN A 494 10.27 13.42 28.79
N GLU A 495 10.14 13.64 27.48
CA GLU A 495 9.09 13.03 26.65
C GLU A 495 9.24 11.50 26.61
N ARG A 496 10.45 10.98 26.40
CA ARG A 496 10.73 9.53 26.42
C ARG A 496 10.35 8.92 27.77
N GLN A 497 10.74 9.53 28.88
CA GLN A 497 10.40 9.06 30.22
C GLN A 497 8.88 9.08 30.47
N LYS A 498 8.19 10.13 30.00
CA LYS A 498 6.73 10.27 30.11
C LYS A 498 6.00 9.17 29.33
N ILE A 499 6.41 8.90 28.10
CA ILE A 499 5.83 7.81 27.29
C ILE A 499 6.13 6.46 27.95
N ALA A 500 7.39 6.20 28.28
CA ALA A 500 7.80 4.92 28.87
C ALA A 500 7.04 4.60 30.18
N SER A 501 6.88 5.59 31.07
CA SER A 501 6.13 5.40 32.31
C SER A 501 4.64 5.12 32.08
N ARG A 502 3.99 5.78 31.10
CA ARG A 502 2.57 5.59 30.81
C ARG A 502 2.23 4.25 30.16
N PHE A 503 3.18 3.67 29.44
CA PHE A 503 3.02 2.39 28.75
C PHE A 503 3.75 1.23 29.45
N GLU A 504 4.24 1.45 30.67
CA GLU A 504 4.95 0.42 31.46
C GLU A 504 6.18 -0.16 30.73
N ILE A 505 6.88 0.70 29.98
CA ILE A 505 8.12 0.37 29.27
C ILE A 505 9.30 0.77 30.16
N ARG A 506 10.28 -0.11 30.32
CA ARG A 506 11.52 0.23 31.01
C ARG A 506 12.41 1.04 30.07
N TYR A 507 12.63 2.31 30.42
CA TYR A 507 13.52 3.20 29.70
C TYR A 507 14.95 3.10 30.23
N ASP A 508 15.90 2.68 29.38
CA ASP A 508 17.33 2.78 29.69
C ASP A 508 17.89 4.07 29.03
N PRO A 509 18.25 5.09 29.82
CA PRO A 509 18.70 6.38 29.29
C PRO A 509 20.10 6.33 28.66
N ILE A 510 20.84 5.22 28.79
CA ILE A 510 22.23 5.13 28.35
C ILE A 510 22.29 4.99 26.83
N VAL A 511 22.62 6.07 26.14
CA VAL A 511 23.14 6.00 24.76
C VAL A 511 24.50 5.32 24.82
N LYS A 512 24.64 4.13 24.25
CA LYS A 512 25.94 3.47 24.01
C LYS A 512 26.74 4.21 22.91
N ALA A 513 26.82 5.54 22.95
CA ALA A 513 27.74 6.33 22.15
C ALA A 513 29.07 6.43 22.91
N ARG A 514 29.82 5.32 22.96
CA ARG A 514 31.25 5.30 23.28
C ARG A 514 31.82 3.94 22.91
N LEU A 515 32.41 3.87 21.72
CA LEU A 515 33.66 3.18 21.38
C LEU A 515 33.89 3.42 19.88
N ASP A 516 34.48 4.58 19.55
CA ASP A 516 35.24 4.80 18.30
C ASP A 516 36.01 6.14 18.32
N HIS A 517 35.87 6.93 19.38
CA HIS A 517 36.84 7.98 19.70
C HIS A 517 37.50 7.72 21.05
N LYS A 518 38.57 6.90 21.02
CA LYS A 518 39.80 7.09 21.80
C LYS A 518 40.86 6.05 21.43
N ARG A 519 41.83 6.53 20.63
CA ARG A 519 43.22 6.08 20.44
C ARG A 519 43.50 4.73 19.79
#